data_AF-A0A838NJ80-F1
#
_entry.id   AF-A0A838NJ80-F1
#
_cell.length_a   1.000
_cell.length_b   1.000
_cell.length_c   1.000
_cell.angle_alpha   90.00
_cell.angle_beta   90.00
_cell.angle_gamma   90.00
#
_symmetry.space_group_name_H-M   'P 1'
#
loop_
_entity.id
_entity.type
_entity.pdbx_description
1 polymer ?
#
loop_
_entity_poly.entity_id
_entity_poly.type
_entity_poly.pdbx_seq_one_letter_code
_entity_poly.pdbx_strand_id
1 'polypeptide(L)'
;GLLVAAVALLSLAACGGEASKYSGSWKRDLYGEGEVKMKLASNGGLELMLPSPRWPDSVDMKGRAAVTGDTLVFKADTSGSACQTSDARYVVSRTEDELHIAGVGTDTCGGRRAALVGTWQKG
;
A
#
# COMPACT_ATOMS: atom_id res chain seq x y z
N GLY A 1 13.03 -54.03 0.32
CA GLY A 1 13.77 -52.81 0.66
C GLY A 1 12.87 -51.62 0.42
N LEU A 2 12.77 -50.73 1.40
CA LEU A 2 11.80 -49.64 1.54
C LEU A 2 11.54 -48.81 0.27
N LEU A 3 10.24 -48.56 0.00
CA LEU A 3 9.73 -47.49 -0.86
C LEU A 3 10.13 -46.12 -0.29
N VAL A 4 10.92 -45.35 -1.04
CA VAL A 4 11.14 -43.93 -0.75
C VAL A 4 10.14 -43.14 -1.59
N ALA A 5 8.99 -42.84 -0.98
CA ALA A 5 8.04 -41.86 -1.51
C ALA A 5 8.66 -40.47 -1.34
N ALA A 6 9.26 -39.94 -2.42
CA ALA A 6 9.68 -38.56 -2.49
C ALA A 6 8.42 -37.68 -2.49
N VAL A 7 8.10 -37.12 -1.32
CA VAL A 7 7.11 -36.06 -1.17
C VAL A 7 7.67 -34.82 -1.86
N ALA A 8 7.42 -34.70 -3.15
CA ALA A 8 7.52 -33.44 -3.87
C ALA A 8 6.39 -32.54 -3.34
N LEU A 9 6.67 -31.85 -2.23
CA LEU A 9 5.97 -30.63 -1.86
C LEU A 9 6.24 -29.64 -3.00
N LEU A 10 5.36 -29.68 -3.99
CA LEU A 10 5.16 -28.64 -4.98
C LEU A 10 4.86 -27.36 -4.23
N SER A 11 5.92 -26.66 -3.87
CA SER A 11 5.92 -25.23 -3.60
C SER A 11 5.41 -24.57 -4.87
N LEU A 12 4.08 -24.48 -4.99
CA LEU A 12 3.39 -23.39 -5.67
C LEU A 12 3.87 -22.11 -4.98
N ALA A 13 5.07 -21.68 -5.34
CA ALA A 13 5.56 -20.35 -5.05
C ALA A 13 4.48 -19.42 -5.60
N ALA A 14 3.77 -18.78 -4.69
CA ALA A 14 2.68 -17.89 -4.98
C ALA A 14 3.12 -16.91 -6.07
N CYS A 15 2.47 -16.95 -7.24
CA CYS A 15 2.53 -15.89 -8.25
C CYS A 15 1.84 -14.60 -7.78
N GLY A 16 1.90 -14.32 -6.48
CA GLY A 16 1.41 -13.12 -5.84
C GLY A 16 2.42 -12.74 -4.77
N GLY A 17 3.14 -11.64 -4.97
CA GLY A 17 4.07 -11.13 -3.97
C GLY A 17 3.36 -10.84 -2.64
N GLU A 18 4.09 -10.48 -1.59
CA GLU A 18 3.51 -10.20 -0.26
C GLU A 18 2.39 -9.15 -0.30
N ALA A 19 2.37 -8.28 -1.33
CA ALA A 19 1.33 -7.30 -1.58
C ALA A 19 0.02 -7.88 -2.16
N SER A 20 0.05 -9.09 -2.73
CA SER A 20 -1.10 -9.71 -3.42
C SER A 20 -2.33 -9.82 -2.53
N LYS A 21 -2.15 -10.12 -1.23
CA LYS A 21 -3.25 -10.13 -0.26
C LYS A 21 -3.94 -8.77 -0.12
N TYR A 22 -3.28 -7.64 -0.38
CA TYR A 22 -3.89 -6.31 -0.28
C TYR A 22 -4.28 -5.73 -1.64
N SER A 23 -4.01 -6.46 -2.72
CA SER A 23 -4.25 -5.97 -4.06
C SER A 23 -5.74 -5.75 -4.33
N GLY A 24 -6.05 -4.67 -5.05
CA GLY A 24 -7.42 -4.27 -5.33
C GLY A 24 -7.57 -2.77 -5.54
N SER A 25 -8.80 -2.39 -5.85
CA SER A 25 -9.26 -1.00 -5.83
C SER A 25 -9.88 -0.72 -4.47
N TRP A 26 -9.53 0.42 -3.91
CA TRP A 26 -9.95 0.87 -2.59
C TRP A 26 -10.39 2.32 -2.69
N LYS A 27 -11.36 2.72 -1.88
CA LYS A 27 -11.88 4.09 -1.81
C LYS A 27 -12.17 4.51 -0.39
N ARG A 28 -12.19 5.81 -0.13
CA ARG A 28 -12.71 6.38 1.11
C ARG A 28 -13.01 7.86 0.90
N ASP A 29 -13.81 8.43 1.78
CA ASP A 29 -14.04 9.86 1.83
C ASP A 29 -13.08 10.51 2.83
N LEU A 30 -12.37 11.54 2.37
CA LEU A 30 -11.66 12.46 3.24
C LEU A 30 -12.62 13.58 3.66
N TYR A 31 -12.77 13.78 4.96
CA TYR A 31 -13.71 14.76 5.51
C TYR A 31 -13.47 16.16 4.96
N GLY A 32 -14.45 16.70 4.23
CA GLY A 32 -14.36 18.01 3.59
C GLY A 32 -13.48 18.09 2.35
N GLU A 33 -12.93 16.96 1.89
CA GLU A 33 -12.01 16.90 0.73
C GLU A 33 -12.55 16.01 -0.40
N GLY A 34 -13.44 15.07 -0.10
CA GLY A 34 -14.12 14.21 -1.08
C GLY A 34 -13.54 12.81 -1.19
N GLU A 35 -14.03 12.05 -2.18
CA GLU A 35 -13.63 10.66 -2.40
C GLU A 35 -12.18 10.60 -2.92
N VAL A 36 -11.36 9.79 -2.25
CA VAL A 36 -10.05 9.36 -2.74
C VAL A 36 -10.11 7.92 -3.18
N LYS A 37 -9.32 7.57 -4.20
CA LYS A 37 -9.20 6.19 -4.69
C LYS A 37 -7.77 5.72 -4.59
N MET A 38 -7.60 4.44 -4.35
CA MET A 38 -6.31 3.78 -4.32
C MET A 38 -6.38 2.49 -5.13
N LYS A 39 -5.38 2.25 -5.97
CA LYS A 39 -5.13 0.94 -6.57
C LYS A 39 -3.85 0.38 -5.99
N LEU A 40 -3.96 -0.79 -5.40
CA LEU A 40 -2.81 -1.55 -4.92
C LEU A 40 -2.60 -2.75 -5.83
N ALA A 41 -1.47 -2.79 -6.53
CA ALA A 41 -1.07 -3.90 -7.37
C ALA A 41 -0.44 -5.01 -6.53
N SER A 42 -0.51 -6.26 -7.04
CA SER A 42 0.05 -7.45 -6.37
C SER A 42 1.57 -7.44 -6.19
N ASN A 43 2.26 -6.47 -6.81
CA ASN A 43 3.69 -6.24 -6.70
C ASN A 43 4.06 -5.06 -5.78
N GLY A 44 3.09 -4.50 -5.05
CA GLY A 44 3.28 -3.34 -4.16
C GLY A 44 3.22 -1.98 -4.85
N GLY A 45 2.94 -1.94 -6.15
CA GLY A 45 2.63 -0.69 -6.86
C GLY A 45 1.37 -0.06 -6.27
N LEU A 46 1.44 1.19 -5.84
CA LEU A 46 0.35 1.93 -5.21
C LEU A 46 0.11 3.21 -6.00
N GLU A 47 -1.11 3.35 -6.50
CA GLU A 47 -1.59 4.56 -7.18
C GLU A 47 -2.69 5.17 -6.32
N LEU A 48 -2.45 6.37 -5.78
CA LEU A 48 -3.46 7.19 -5.13
C LEU A 48 -3.98 8.23 -6.12
N MET A 49 -5.30 8.37 -6.15
CA MET A 49 -6.02 9.37 -6.92
C MET A 49 -6.71 10.28 -5.91
N LEU A 50 -6.26 11.53 -5.83
CA LEU A 50 -6.74 12.50 -4.85
C LEU A 50 -7.68 13.54 -5.52
N PRO A 51 -8.67 14.08 -4.79
CA PRO A 51 -9.59 15.06 -5.34
C PRO A 51 -8.91 16.42 -5.55
N SER A 52 -8.95 16.90 -6.79
CA SER A 52 -8.60 18.28 -7.18
C SER A 52 -9.65 19.28 -6.63
N PRO A 53 -9.32 20.56 -6.33
CA PRO A 53 -8.04 21.26 -6.55
C PRO A 53 -7.16 21.39 -5.30
N ARG A 54 -7.61 20.88 -4.15
CA ARG A 54 -6.89 21.02 -2.86
C ARG A 54 -5.60 20.21 -2.84
N TRP A 55 -5.60 19.06 -3.50
CA TRP A 55 -4.43 18.22 -3.70
C TRP A 55 -3.88 18.52 -5.09
N PRO A 56 -2.67 19.10 -5.22
CA PRO A 56 -2.10 19.35 -6.54
C PRO A 56 -1.97 18.04 -7.33
N ASP A 57 -2.09 18.07 -8.67
CA ASP A 57 -1.96 16.85 -9.48
C ASP A 57 -0.61 16.10 -9.27
N SER A 58 0.37 16.77 -8.66
CA SER A 58 1.66 16.22 -8.22
C SER A 58 1.61 15.34 -6.97
N VAL A 59 0.49 15.25 -6.25
CA VAL A 59 0.26 14.33 -5.11
C VAL A 59 -0.59 13.11 -5.46
N ASP A 60 -1.00 12.95 -6.72
CA ASP A 60 -1.40 11.64 -7.25
C ASP A 60 -0.18 10.71 -7.17
N MET A 61 -0.01 10.09 -6.01
CA MET A 61 1.15 9.28 -5.72
C MET A 61 1.07 7.99 -6.54
N LYS A 62 1.85 7.95 -7.62
CA LYS A 62 2.22 6.70 -8.29
C LYS A 62 3.55 6.25 -7.72
N GLY A 63 3.49 5.55 -6.60
CA GLY A 63 4.65 5.03 -5.89
C GLY A 63 4.70 3.52 -5.89
N ARG A 64 5.86 2.95 -5.56
CA ARG A 64 5.94 1.54 -5.17
C ARG A 64 6.28 1.49 -3.70
N ALA A 65 5.40 0.90 -2.90
CA ALA A 65 5.75 0.49 -1.56
C ALA A 65 6.42 -0.88 -1.63
N ALA A 66 7.53 -1.06 -0.93
CA ALA A 66 7.97 -2.40 -0.58
C ALA A 66 6.97 -2.95 0.45
N VAL A 67 6.52 -4.18 0.25
CA VAL A 67 5.70 -4.87 1.25
C VAL A 67 6.63 -5.81 2.01
N THR A 68 6.60 -5.73 3.33
CA THR A 68 7.35 -6.60 4.23
C THR A 68 6.40 -7.09 5.30
N GLY A 69 5.91 -8.32 5.15
CA GLY A 69 4.86 -8.87 6.01
C GLY A 69 3.55 -8.07 5.89
N ASP A 70 3.15 -7.40 6.98
CA ASP A 70 1.98 -6.52 7.05
C ASP A 70 2.35 -5.02 6.98
N THR A 71 3.57 -4.69 6.52
CA THR A 71 4.04 -3.29 6.47
C THR A 71 4.30 -2.84 5.04
N LEU A 72 3.70 -1.71 4.65
CA LEU A 72 4.09 -0.93 3.48
C LEU A 72 5.26 -0.03 3.86
N VAL A 73 6.35 -0.11 3.11
CA VAL A 73 7.56 0.71 3.29
C VAL A 73 7.78 1.54 2.04
N PHE A 74 7.64 2.86 2.18
CA PHE A 74 8.04 3.83 1.17
C PHE A 74 9.45 4.29 1.50
N LYS A 75 10.40 4.03 0.61
CA LYS A 75 11.79 4.43 0.81
C LYS A 75 11.94 5.94 0.75
N ALA A 76 12.92 6.45 1.48
CA ALA A 76 13.37 7.83 1.30
C ALA A 76 13.73 8.06 -0.18
N ASP A 77 13.19 9.12 -0.76
CA ASP A 77 13.42 9.50 -2.15
C ASP A 77 13.28 11.03 -2.30
N THR A 78 14.35 11.73 -1.92
CA THR A 78 14.42 13.18 -2.06
C THR A 78 14.43 13.63 -3.52
N SER A 79 14.65 12.72 -4.48
CA SER A 79 14.57 13.02 -5.91
C SER A 79 13.12 13.06 -6.42
N GLY A 80 12.24 12.24 -5.82
CA GLY A 80 10.80 12.26 -6.07
C GLY A 80 10.07 13.38 -5.32
N SER A 81 10.45 13.69 -4.08
CA SER A 81 9.95 14.86 -3.34
C SER A 81 10.86 15.22 -2.16
N ALA A 82 11.07 16.52 -1.93
CA ALA A 82 11.96 17.03 -0.88
C ALA A 82 11.56 16.60 0.54
N CYS A 83 10.28 16.26 0.79
CA CYS A 83 9.84 15.78 2.09
C CYS A 83 10.23 14.32 2.37
N GLN A 84 10.62 13.53 1.37
CA GLN A 84 10.89 12.09 1.51
C GLN A 84 12.33 11.83 1.99
N THR A 85 12.70 12.41 3.13
CA THR A 85 14.06 12.33 3.70
C THR A 85 14.32 11.05 4.50
N SER A 86 13.28 10.27 4.79
CA SER A 86 13.35 9.02 5.54
C SER A 86 12.31 8.01 5.07
N ASP A 87 12.52 6.74 5.40
CA ASP A 87 11.56 5.68 5.12
C ASP A 87 10.25 5.93 5.89
N ALA A 88 9.12 5.95 5.17
CA ALA A 88 7.80 5.95 5.78
C ALA A 88 7.23 4.54 5.83
N ARG A 89 6.59 4.20 6.95
CA ARG A 89 6.08 2.85 7.21
C ARG A 89 4.60 2.89 7.62
N TYR A 90 3.83 1.96 7.08
CA TYR A 90 2.42 1.81 7.41
C TYR A 90 2.08 0.34 7.61
N VAL A 91 1.47 0.01 8.73
CA VAL A 91 0.90 -1.32 8.94
C VAL A 91 -0.43 -1.39 8.21
N VAL A 92 -0.64 -2.50 7.51
CA VAL A 92 -1.82 -2.78 6.70
C VAL A 92 -2.47 -4.09 7.13
N SER A 93 -3.79 -4.02 7.35
CA SER A 93 -4.64 -5.18 7.56
C SER A 93 -5.86 -5.08 6.67
N ARG A 94 -6.50 -6.22 6.38
CA ARG A 94 -7.72 -6.26 5.56
C ARG A 94 -8.77 -7.19 6.13
N THR A 95 -10.00 -6.89 5.81
CA THR A 95 -11.13 -7.82 5.85
C THR A 95 -11.53 -8.19 4.42
N GLU A 96 -12.77 -8.65 4.21
CA GLU A 96 -13.32 -8.91 2.87
C GLU A 96 -13.56 -7.60 2.09
N ASP A 97 -14.02 -6.57 2.80
CA ASP A 97 -14.52 -5.31 2.22
C ASP A 97 -13.76 -4.07 2.70
N GLU A 98 -12.87 -4.21 3.68
CA GLU A 98 -12.10 -3.09 4.22
C GLU A 98 -10.59 -3.34 4.18
N LEU A 99 -9.84 -2.26 4.00
CA LEU A 99 -8.40 -2.20 4.17
C LEU A 99 -8.08 -1.10 5.18
N HIS A 100 -7.42 -1.46 6.27
CA HIS A 100 -7.02 -0.54 7.31
C HIS A 100 -5.54 -0.22 7.19
N ILE A 101 -5.21 1.06 7.18
CA ILE A 101 -3.83 1.53 7.08
C ILE A 101 -3.51 2.41 8.29
N ALA A 102 -2.52 2.02 9.08
CA ALA A 102 -2.04 2.78 10.23
C ALA A 102 -0.58 3.20 10.03
N GLY A 103 -0.28 4.49 10.21
CA GLY A 103 1.09 4.99 10.07
C GLY A 103 1.95 4.68 11.29
N VAL A 104 3.14 4.10 11.05
CA VAL A 104 4.13 3.78 12.08
C VAL A 104 5.20 4.87 12.13
N GLY A 105 5.44 5.42 13.32
CA GLY A 105 6.38 6.53 13.49
C GLY A 105 5.97 7.77 12.70
N THR A 106 6.97 8.56 12.31
CA THR A 106 6.79 9.82 11.60
C THR A 106 6.89 9.63 10.09
N ASP A 107 6.00 10.31 9.36
CA ASP A 107 6.15 10.53 7.93
C ASP A 107 6.31 12.05 7.71
N THR A 108 7.47 12.45 7.22
CA THR A 108 7.81 13.85 6.92
C THR A 108 7.02 14.40 5.73
N CYS A 109 6.42 13.53 4.91
CA CYS A 109 5.45 13.91 3.89
C CYS A 109 4.03 13.86 4.45
N GLY A 110 3.62 14.92 5.17
CA GLY A 110 2.31 14.97 5.82
C GLY A 110 1.12 14.65 4.90
N GLY A 111 1.19 15.06 3.63
CA GLY A 111 0.17 14.75 2.62
C GLY A 111 0.01 13.25 2.36
N ARG A 112 1.11 12.49 2.28
CA ARG A 112 1.07 11.03 2.09
C ARG A 112 0.42 10.34 3.27
N ARG A 113 0.80 10.70 4.50
CA ARG A 113 0.17 10.15 5.71
C ARG A 113 -1.32 10.45 5.75
N ALA A 114 -1.70 11.71 5.50
CA ALA A 114 -3.11 12.12 5.49
C ALA A 114 -3.90 11.38 4.41
N ALA A 115 -3.31 11.18 3.23
CA ALA A 115 -3.90 10.46 2.11
C ALA A 115 -4.02 8.95 2.32
N LEU A 116 -3.11 8.31 3.08
CA LEU A 116 -3.10 6.85 3.28
C LEU A 116 -3.81 6.38 4.55
N VAL A 117 -3.56 7.03 5.69
CA VAL A 117 -3.93 6.51 7.01
C VAL A 117 -5.43 6.57 7.23
N GLY A 118 -6.05 5.42 7.47
CA GLY A 118 -7.46 5.26 7.80
C GLY A 118 -8.04 3.95 7.27
N THR A 119 -9.36 3.84 7.33
CA THR A 119 -10.11 2.72 6.76
C THR A 119 -10.49 3.05 5.32
N TRP A 120 -10.23 2.10 4.44
CA TRP A 120 -10.61 2.12 3.04
C TRP A 120 -11.64 1.04 2.80
N GLN A 121 -12.65 1.37 2.01
CA GLN A 121 -13.64 0.43 1.54
C GLN A 121 -13.23 -0.10 0.18
N LYS A 122 -13.66 -1.32 -0.13
CA LYS A 122 -13.51 -1.90 -1.46
C LYS A 122 -14.17 -1.00 -2.51
N GLY A 123 -13.38 -0.65 -3.52
CA GLY A 123 -13.73 0.30 -4.58
C GLY A 123 -14.26 -0.37 -5.84
#